data_AF-A0A6H0IUT2-F1
#
_entry.id   AF-A0A6H0IUT2-F1
#
_cell.length_a   1.000
_cell.length_b   1.000
_cell.length_c   1.000
_cell.angle_alpha   90.00
_cell.angle_beta   90.00
_cell.angle_gamma   90.00
#
_symmetry.space_group_name_H-M   'P 1'
#
loop_
_entity.id
_entity.type
_entity.pdbx_description
1 polymer ?
#
loop_
_entity_poly.entity_id
_entity_poly.type
_entity_poly.pdbx_seq_one_letter_code
_entity_poly.pdbx_strand_id
1 'polypeptide(L)' 'MPPAIRIACDAGSFEEVMQVCIGLDADTDTLACIAGGIAEARFGVPEWIREAVMERLEPEHVALVERFYREAVNLAE' A
#
# COMPACT_ATOMS: atom_id res chain seq x y z
N MET A 1 -11.69 -0.93 -16.76
CA MET A 1 -11.16 -1.10 -15.39
C MET A 1 -10.51 0.20 -14.96
N PRO A 2 -10.80 0.73 -13.76
CA PRO A 2 -10.12 1.91 -13.21
C PRO A 2 -8.59 1.75 -13.21
N PRO A 3 -7.81 2.81 -13.45
CA PRO A 3 -6.35 2.71 -13.60
C PRO A 3 -5.65 2.04 -12.41
N ALA A 4 -5.95 2.45 -11.18
CA ALA A 4 -5.33 1.89 -9.98
C ALA A 4 -5.57 0.38 -9.82
N ILE A 5 -6.81 -0.07 -10.07
CA ILE A 5 -7.16 -1.50 -10.01
C ILE A 5 -6.42 -2.27 -11.10
N ARG A 6 -6.32 -1.72 -12.32
CA ARG A 6 -5.59 -2.37 -13.41
C ARG A 6 -4.10 -2.54 -13.08
N ILE A 7 -3.46 -1.49 -12.58
CA ILE A 7 -2.05 -1.53 -12.17
C ILE A 7 -1.85 -2.62 -11.11
N ALA A 8 -2.72 -2.61 -10.09
CA ALA A 8 -2.63 -3.58 -9.00
C ALA A 8 -2.90 -5.02 -9.45
N CYS A 9 -3.70 -5.27 -10.49
CA CYS A 9 -3.96 -6.60 -11.05
C CYS A 9 -2.84 -7.09 -11.97
N ASP A 10 -2.28 -6.22 -12.81
CA ASP A 10 -1.34 -6.58 -13.86
C ASP A 10 0.10 -6.78 -13.33
N ALA A 11 0.46 -6.10 -12.24
CA ALA A 11 1.79 -6.20 -11.62
C ALA A 11 2.04 -7.55 -10.92
N GLY A 12 3.30 -7.94 -10.84
CA GLY A 12 3.81 -9.15 -10.19
C GLY A 12 4.45 -8.95 -8.81
N SER A 13 4.67 -7.71 -8.36
CA SER A 13 5.12 -7.39 -6.99
C SER A 13 4.59 -6.05 -6.49
N PHE A 14 4.74 -5.80 -5.18
CA PHE A 14 4.42 -4.50 -4.58
C PHE A 14 5.29 -3.38 -5.17
N GLU A 15 6.59 -3.60 -5.34
CA GLU A 15 7.49 -2.60 -5.93
C GLU A 15 7.14 -2.30 -7.38
N GLU A 16 6.73 -3.30 -8.17
CA GLU A 16 6.31 -3.08 -9.55
C GLU A 16 5.05 -2.18 -9.60
N VAL A 17 4.09 -2.39 -8.70
CA VAL A 17 2.92 -1.48 -8.56
C VAL A 17 3.39 -0.05 -8.28
N MET A 18 4.28 0.14 -7.30
CA MET A 18 4.79 1.48 -6.95
C MET A 18 5.55 2.13 -8.12
N GLN A 19 6.40 1.37 -8.82
CA GLN A 19 7.16 1.85 -9.97
C GLN A 19 6.24 2.30 -11.11
N VAL A 20 5.20 1.53 -11.41
CA VAL A 20 4.21 1.91 -12.42
C VAL A 20 3.47 3.17 -11.99
N CYS A 21 3.00 3.26 -10.73
CA CYS A 21 2.32 4.45 -10.23
C CYS A 21 3.19 5.71 -10.34
N ILE A 22 4.47 5.65 -9.91
CA ILE A 22 5.42 6.78 -9.95
C ILE A 22 5.77 7.17 -11.39
N GLY A 23 5.81 6.20 -12.31
CA GLY A 23 6.10 6.44 -13.72
C GLY A 23 4.94 7.07 -14.51
N LEU A 24 3.74 7.10 -13.95
CA LEU A 24 2.59 7.76 -14.56
C LEU A 24 2.63 9.26 -14.25
N ASP A 25 2.60 10.10 -15.28
CA ASP A 25 2.42 11.55 -15.14
C ASP A 25 0.95 11.87 -14.79
N ALA A 26 0.55 11.44 -13.61
CA ALA A 26 -0.81 11.50 -13.09
C ALA A 26 -0.79 11.78 -11.57
N ASP A 27 -1.98 11.76 -10.96
CA ASP A 27 -2.16 11.92 -9.51
C ASP A 27 -1.62 10.70 -8.75
N THR A 28 -0.29 10.70 -8.58
CA THR A 28 0.50 9.53 -8.22
C THR A 28 0.19 9.04 -6.82
N ASP A 29 0.00 9.95 -5.86
CA ASP A 29 -0.32 9.62 -4.48
C ASP A 29 -1.70 8.94 -4.38
N THR A 30 -2.72 9.46 -5.06
CA THR A 30 -4.04 8.84 -5.12
C THR A 30 -3.98 7.46 -5.78
N LEU A 31 -3.27 7.33 -6.90
CA LEU A 31 -3.10 6.06 -7.60
C LEU A 31 -2.37 5.03 -6.74
N ALA A 32 -1.25 5.42 -6.13
CA ALA A 32 -0.44 4.55 -5.30
C ALA A 32 -1.16 4.16 -4.00
N CYS A 33 -1.97 5.05 -3.42
CA CYS A 33 -2.78 4.74 -2.24
C CYS A 33 -3.78 3.60 -2.54
N ILE A 34 -4.52 3.72 -3.64
CA ILE A 34 -5.53 2.71 -4.02
C ILE A 34 -4.86 1.41 -4.51
N ALA A 35 -3.90 1.52 -5.44
CA ALA A 35 -3.22 0.35 -6.00
C ALA A 35 -2.36 -0.37 -4.95
N GLY A 36 -1.70 0.39 -4.07
CA GLY A 36 -0.88 -0.11 -2.97
C GLY A 36 -1.68 -0.88 -1.92
N GLY A 37 -2.88 -0.43 -1.55
CA GLY A 37 -3.75 -1.18 -0.65
C GLY A 37 -4.16 -2.55 -1.21
N ILE A 38 -4.42 -2.62 -2.52
CA ILE A 38 -4.69 -3.90 -3.20
C ILE A 38 -3.41 -4.75 -3.29
N ALA A 39 -2.27 -4.12 -3.60
CA ALA A 39 -0.98 -4.79 -3.71
C ALA A 39 -0.53 -5.40 -2.38
N GLU A 40 -0.75 -4.71 -1.25
CA GLU A 40 -0.48 -5.24 0.09
C GLU A 40 -1.25 -6.53 0.34
N ALA A 41 -2.54 -6.59 -0.01
CA ALA A 41 -3.34 -7.80 0.17
C ALA A 41 -2.85 -8.96 -0.72
N ARG A 42 -2.21 -8.68 -1.86
CA ARG A 42 -1.70 -9.70 -2.79
C ARG A 42 -0.29 -10.17 -2.48
N PHE A 43 0.58 -9.26 -2.08
CA PHE A 43 2.03 -9.45 -2.04
C PHE A 43 2.65 -9.16 -0.66
N GLY A 44 1.90 -8.53 0.24
CA GLY A 44 2.45 -7.85 1.40
C GLY A 44 3.16 -6.54 1.03
N VAL A 45 3.58 -5.80 2.05
CA VAL A 45 4.45 -4.62 1.90
C VAL A 45 5.88 -5.03 2.25
N PRO A 46 6.89 -4.72 1.42
CA PRO A 46 8.29 -4.94 1.75
C PRO A 46 8.68 -4.24 3.06
N GLU A 47 9.43 -4.94 3.93
CA GLU A 47 9.70 -4.44 5.29
C GLU A 47 10.39 -3.09 5.30
N TRP A 48 11.38 -2.89 4.42
CA TRP A 48 12.10 -1.61 4.33
C TRP A 48 11.18 -0.43 3.93
N ILE A 49 10.09 -0.68 3.17
CA ILE A 49 9.08 0.33 2.86
C ILE A 49 8.24 0.60 4.10
N ARG A 50 7.80 -0.46 4.79
CA ARG A 50 7.02 -0.36 6.02
C ARG A 50 7.77 0.45 7.07
N GLU A 51 9.01 0.09 7.39
CA GLU A 51 9.88 0.79 8.35
C GLU A 51 10.02 2.27 7.97
N ALA A 52 10.35 2.56 6.71
CA ALA A 52 10.51 3.93 6.23
C ALA A 52 9.22 4.76 6.35
N VAL A 53 8.05 4.17 6.12
CA VAL A 53 6.76 4.87 6.29
C VAL A 53 6.47 5.10 7.77
N MET A 54 6.64 4.09 8.62
CA MET A 54 6.38 4.20 10.06
C MET A 54 7.28 5.24 10.75
N GLU A 55 8.53 5.41 10.30
CA GLU A 55 9.44 6.47 10.76
C GLU A 55 8.98 7.89 10.38
N ARG A 56 8.19 8.04 9.31
CA ARG A 56 7.73 9.34 8.79
C ARG A 56 6.36 9.75 9.30
N LEU A 57 5.54 8.79 9.74
CA LEU A 57 4.20 9.04 10.23
C LEU A 57 4.23 9.74 11.59
N GLU A 58 3.27 10.63 11.81
CA GLU A 58 3.02 11.18 13.13
C GLU A 58 2.60 10.07 14.12
N PRO A 59 2.90 10.21 15.42
CA PRO A 59 2.60 9.18 16.42
C PRO A 59 1.13 8.72 16.42
N GLU A 60 0.19 9.63 16.16
CA GLU A 60 -1.25 9.32 16.10
C GLU A 60 -1.59 8.45 14.89
N HIS A 61 -0.94 8.66 13.75
CA HIS A 61 -1.10 7.85 12.55
C HIS A 61 -0.46 6.46 12.70
N VAL A 62 0.70 6.37 13.35
CA VAL A 62 1.33 5.09 13.71
C VAL A 62 0.38 4.25 14.55
N ALA A 63 -0.18 4.84 15.62
CA ALA A 63 -1.14 4.16 16.48
C ALA A 63 -2.40 3.70 15.73
N LEU A 64 -2.89 4.50 14.78
CA LEU A 64 -4.02 4.15 13.92
C LEU A 64 -3.71 2.92 13.05
N VAL A 65 -2.56 2.89 12.41
CA VAL A 65 -2.12 1.78 11.54
C VAL A 65 -1.94 0.50 12.34
N GLU A 66 -1.28 0.56 13.50
CA GLU A 66 -1.10 -0.59 14.38
C GLU A 66 -2.43 -1.16 14.90
N ARG A 67 -3.39 -0.29 15.23
CA ARG A 67 -4.75 -0.71 15.60
C ARG A 67 -5.43 -1.41 14.44
N PHE A 68 -5.35 -0.83 13.23
CA PHE A 68 -5.94 -1.40 12.03
C PHE A 68 -5.45 -2.84 11.77
N TYR A 69 -4.13 -3.07 11.78
CA TYR A 69 -3.59 -4.43 11.57
C TYR A 69 -4.03 -5.41 12.66
N ARG A 70 -4.03 -4.98 13.92
CA ARG A 70 -4.47 -5.81 15.05
C ARG A 70 -5.92 -6.27 14.89
N GLU A 71 -6.81 -5.35 14.51
CA GLU A 71 -8.23 -5.66 14.29
C GLU A 71 -8.45 -6.50 13.03
N ALA A 72 -7.69 -6.25 11.95
CA ALA A 72 -7.77 -7.02 10.73
C ALA A 72 -7.35 -8.49 10.93
N VAL A 73 -6.32 -8.75 11.74
CA VAL A 73 -5.91 -10.11 12.11
C VAL A 73 -7.02 -10.82 12.88
N ASN A 74 -7.66 -10.16 13.84
CA ASN A 74 -8.77 -10.73 14.62
C ASN A 74 -10.01 -11.06 13.78
N LEU A 75 -10.17 -10.43 12.61
CA LEU A 75 -11.27 -10.73 11.67
C LEU A 75 -10.97 -11.90 10.73
N ALA A 76 -9.71 -12.32 10.63
CA ALA A 76 -9.27 -13.44 9.81
C ALA A 76 -9.25 -14.78 10.57
N GLU A 77 -9.51 -14.75 11.88
CA GLU A 77 -9.73 -15.91 12.77
C GLU A 77 -11.23 -16.23 12.91
#